data_AF-A0A011T8I0-F1
#
_entry.id   AF-A0A011T8I0-F1
#
_cell.length_a   1.000
_cell.length_b   1.000
_cell.length_c   1.000
_cell.angle_alpha   90.00
_cell.angle_beta   90.00
_cell.angle_gamma   90.00
#
_symmetry.space_group_name_H-M   'P 1'
#
loop_
_entity.id
_entity.type
_entity.pdbx_description
1 polymer ?
#
loop_
_entity_poly.entity_id
_entity_poly.type
_entity_poly.pdbx_seq_one_letter_code
_entity_poly.pdbx_strand_id
1 'polypeptide(L)'
;MRTDCHVCRSEGLSANSRVLLSANGREVIATLYQVSSGILEIDEAGDWDVSPVIDKHCVGGLPGNRTTPIVVAIVAAHGLTMPKTSSRAITSPAGTADTMETLAPVDLGLEDIRRVVEQESGCVVWGGAVRLSPADDILTRVERALDIDSEGQLVASVISKKIAAGSTHLVLNIPVGRTAKVRNDAAARALAARLIMVGEAFGLKAATISTDGSQPVGHGIGPALEAWDVLAVLQQAAAAPADLRERACMLAGALLELGGRAGPGEGKLLAEVTIADGRAWAKFQRICEAQGGMRVPPVARHRAPLVAPHAGGLRSINNRRLAKTAKLAGAPGSRAAGVEMHVRLGAVLEAGEPLCTVYSETTGELQYALDYACDVLAIFEIDRESTP
;
A
#
# COMPACT_ATOMS: atom_id res chain seq x y z
N MET A 1 17.82 11.60 -24.75
CA MET A 1 17.05 12.37 -25.75
C MET A 1 17.81 13.65 -26.05
N ARG A 2 17.88 14.07 -27.32
CA ARG A 2 18.52 15.34 -27.70
C ARG A 2 17.67 16.53 -27.21
N THR A 3 18.33 17.59 -26.79
CA THR A 3 17.73 18.80 -26.18
C THR A 3 16.95 19.68 -27.17
N ASP A 4 17.05 19.39 -28.47
CA ASP A 4 16.42 20.11 -29.58
C ASP A 4 15.17 19.41 -30.13
N CYS A 5 14.77 18.27 -29.57
CA CYS A 5 13.58 17.56 -30.02
C CYS A 5 12.30 18.36 -29.69
N HIS A 6 11.49 18.63 -30.71
CA HIS A 6 10.24 19.36 -30.61
C HIS A 6 9.26 18.76 -29.57
N VAL A 7 9.33 17.44 -29.34
CA VAL A 7 8.52 16.73 -28.33
C VAL A 7 8.91 17.13 -26.90
N CYS A 8 10.20 17.32 -26.60
CA CYS A 8 10.63 17.73 -25.26
C CYS A 8 10.24 19.18 -24.94
N ARG A 9 10.19 20.05 -25.96
CA ARG A 9 9.77 21.45 -25.81
C ARG A 9 8.26 21.62 -25.71
N SER A 10 7.46 20.77 -26.38
CA SER A 10 6.00 20.83 -26.28
C SER A 10 5.47 20.31 -24.94
N GLU A 11 6.19 19.38 -24.31
CA GLU A 11 5.78 18.70 -23.08
C GLU A 11 6.39 19.27 -21.79
N GLY A 12 7.14 20.40 -21.86
CA GLY A 12 7.66 21.10 -20.66
C GLY A 12 8.81 20.40 -19.91
N LEU A 13 9.42 19.36 -20.48
CA LEU A 13 10.55 18.65 -19.87
C LEU A 13 11.86 19.41 -20.10
N SER A 14 12.37 20.11 -19.08
CA SER A 14 13.73 20.66 -19.09
C SER A 14 14.76 19.64 -18.57
N ALA A 15 16.01 19.77 -19.01
CA ALA A 15 17.07 18.79 -18.78
C ALA A 15 17.35 18.54 -17.28
N ASN A 16 17.61 17.27 -16.94
CA ASN A 16 18.10 16.82 -15.63
C ASN A 16 19.34 17.65 -15.21
N SER A 17 19.14 18.67 -14.39
CA SER A 17 20.25 19.46 -13.88
C SER A 17 20.82 18.74 -12.67
N ARG A 18 22.04 18.19 -12.78
CA ARG A 18 22.75 17.71 -11.60
C ARG A 18 23.31 18.92 -10.87
N VAL A 19 22.80 19.20 -9.69
CA VAL A 19 23.22 20.32 -8.85
C VAL A 19 24.07 19.76 -7.69
N LEU A 20 25.16 20.44 -7.38
CA LEU A 20 25.96 20.17 -6.19
C LEU A 20 25.38 21.00 -5.05
N LEU A 21 24.77 20.36 -4.07
CA LEU A 21 24.27 20.99 -2.85
C LEU A 21 25.35 20.90 -1.79
N SER A 22 25.85 22.04 -1.32
CA SER A 22 26.87 22.10 -0.27
C SER A 22 26.29 22.78 0.98
N ALA A 23 26.30 22.08 2.12
CA ALA A 23 25.83 22.60 3.41
C ALA A 23 26.68 22.04 4.57
N ASN A 24 27.12 22.90 5.49
CA ASN A 24 27.93 22.54 6.66
C ASN A 24 29.18 21.68 6.32
N GLY A 25 29.85 21.99 5.21
CA GLY A 25 31.03 21.26 4.74
C GLY A 25 30.74 19.87 4.15
N ARG A 26 29.48 19.54 3.89
CA ARG A 26 29.05 18.31 3.21
C ARG A 26 28.52 18.65 1.83
N GLU A 27 28.82 17.82 0.85
CA GLU A 27 28.35 17.98 -0.52
C GLU A 27 27.51 16.79 -0.98
N VAL A 28 26.41 17.06 -1.68
CA VAL A 28 25.55 16.05 -2.31
C VAL A 28 25.31 16.45 -3.75
N ILE A 29 25.60 15.56 -4.69
CA ILE A 29 25.15 15.73 -6.07
C ILE A 29 23.69 15.29 -6.14
N ALA A 30 22.78 16.25 -6.27
CA ALA A 30 21.35 16.02 -6.42
C ALA A 30 20.96 16.15 -7.90
N THR A 31 20.01 15.34 -8.35
CA THR A 31 19.35 15.56 -9.65
C THR A 31 18.14 16.44 -9.41
N LEU A 32 18.17 17.66 -9.94
CA LEU A 32 17.07 18.62 -9.83
C LEU A 32 16.02 18.31 -10.90
N TYR A 33 14.83 17.93 -10.45
CA TYR A 33 13.63 17.94 -11.27
C TYR A 33 12.93 19.29 -11.06
N GLN A 34 13.22 20.24 -11.94
CA GLN A 34 12.56 21.55 -11.90
C GLN A 34 11.24 21.46 -12.66
N VAL A 35 10.13 21.36 -11.93
CA VAL A 35 8.79 21.53 -12.49
C VAL A 35 8.45 23.02 -12.42
N SER A 36 8.72 23.76 -13.49
CA SER A 36 8.34 25.16 -13.64
C SER A 36 7.11 25.25 -14.53
N SER A 37 5.93 25.26 -13.91
CA SER A 37 4.66 25.41 -14.62
C SER A 37 3.53 25.62 -13.62
N GLY A 38 2.45 26.31 -14.02
CA GLY A 38 1.14 26.29 -13.37
C GLY A 38 0.46 24.92 -13.49
N ILE A 39 1.19 23.85 -13.14
CA ILE A 39 0.71 22.46 -13.09
C ILE A 39 -0.04 22.19 -11.78
N LEU A 40 0.19 23.02 -10.76
CA LEU A 40 -0.60 23.09 -9.54
C LEU A 40 -1.14 24.51 -9.42
N GLU A 41 -2.44 24.68 -9.61
CA GLU A 41 -3.11 25.93 -9.30
C GLU A 41 -3.09 26.18 -7.77
N ILE A 42 -3.20 27.43 -7.37
CA ILE A 42 -3.55 27.76 -5.98
C ILE A 42 -4.87 27.03 -5.70
N ASP A 43 -4.92 26.25 -4.60
CA ASP A 43 -6.03 25.35 -4.19
C ASP A 43 -6.03 23.92 -4.76
N GLU A 44 -5.06 23.51 -5.57
CA GLU A 44 -4.86 22.09 -5.93
C GLU A 44 -4.01 21.31 -4.89
N ALA A 45 -3.48 22.02 -3.89
CA ALA A 45 -2.90 21.41 -2.70
C ALA A 45 -3.95 21.36 -1.58
N GLY A 46 -4.03 20.23 -0.88
CA GLY A 46 -4.91 20.09 0.28
C GLY A 46 -4.44 21.01 1.40
N ASP A 47 -5.07 22.16 1.58
CA ASP A 47 -5.05 22.86 2.86
C ASP A 47 -6.27 22.43 3.68
N TRP A 48 -6.02 22.11 4.95
CA TRP A 48 -6.99 21.55 5.88
C TRP A 48 -7.27 22.46 7.07
N ASP A 49 -6.59 23.61 7.18
CA ASP A 49 -6.70 24.57 8.29
C ASP A 49 -6.50 23.95 9.69
N VAL A 50 -5.90 22.76 9.75
CA VAL A 50 -5.64 22.00 10.98
C VAL A 50 -4.24 21.42 10.95
N SER A 51 -3.65 21.26 12.12
CA SER A 51 -2.39 20.54 12.30
C SER A 51 -2.44 19.79 13.63
N PRO A 52 -2.00 18.51 13.67
CA PRO A 52 -1.34 17.78 12.59
C PRO A 52 -2.30 17.19 11.55
N VAL A 53 -1.87 17.15 10.28
CA VAL A 53 -2.48 16.34 9.21
C VAL A 53 -1.64 15.08 9.04
N ILE A 54 -2.25 13.95 9.36
CA ILE A 54 -1.59 12.66 9.46
C ILE A 54 -1.72 11.92 8.12
N ASP A 55 -0.64 11.30 7.65
CA ASP A 55 -0.69 10.37 6.53
C ASP A 55 0.22 9.16 6.79
N LYS A 56 -0.05 8.07 6.10
CA LYS A 56 0.81 6.89 6.05
C LYS A 56 0.98 6.43 4.62
N HIS A 57 2.23 6.24 4.21
CA HIS A 57 2.55 5.63 2.94
C HIS A 57 3.23 4.27 3.13
N CYS A 58 3.10 3.39 2.15
CA CYS A 58 3.85 2.15 2.11
C CYS A 58 4.58 2.09 0.78
N VAL A 59 5.89 1.86 0.80
CA VAL A 59 6.73 1.72 -0.41
C VAL A 59 6.17 0.64 -1.36
N GLY A 60 5.45 -0.32 -0.80
CA GLY A 60 4.68 -1.31 -1.55
C GLY A 60 5.50 -2.52 -1.94
N GLY A 61 5.05 -3.24 -2.97
CA GLY A 61 5.71 -4.45 -3.47
C GLY A 61 5.45 -5.71 -2.65
N LEU A 62 4.60 -5.65 -1.62
CA LEU A 62 4.15 -6.82 -0.86
C LEU A 62 2.64 -7.04 -1.06
N PRO A 63 2.20 -8.20 -1.57
CA PRO A 63 0.78 -8.51 -1.74
C PRO A 63 0.06 -8.65 -0.38
N GLY A 64 -1.26 -8.43 -0.36
CA GLY A 64 -2.09 -8.58 0.83
C GLY A 64 -1.93 -7.49 1.91
N ASN A 65 -0.91 -6.61 1.79
CA ASN A 65 -0.60 -5.57 2.79
C ASN A 65 -1.60 -4.39 2.79
N ARG A 66 -2.87 -4.62 3.14
CA ARG A 66 -3.95 -3.60 3.20
C ARG A 66 -4.22 -3.11 4.60
N THR A 67 -3.15 -2.63 5.23
CA THR A 67 -3.21 -1.96 6.54
C THR A 67 -3.90 -0.60 6.49
N THR A 68 -3.94 0.08 5.32
CA THR A 68 -4.36 1.49 5.24
C THR A 68 -5.78 1.77 5.76
N PRO A 69 -6.83 1.02 5.38
CA PRO A 69 -8.18 1.30 5.88
C PRO A 69 -8.28 1.14 7.40
N ILE A 70 -7.62 0.13 7.96
CA ILE A 70 -7.56 -0.13 9.41
C ILE A 70 -6.83 1.02 10.13
N VAL A 71 -5.68 1.45 9.60
CA VAL A 71 -4.89 2.56 10.16
C VAL A 71 -5.71 3.85 10.16
N VAL A 72 -6.38 4.18 9.05
CA VAL A 72 -7.22 5.39 8.96
C VAL A 72 -8.34 5.34 9.97
N ALA A 73 -9.02 4.18 10.11
CA ALA A 73 -10.09 4.01 11.09
C ALA A 73 -9.62 4.22 12.54
N ILE A 74 -8.45 3.68 12.91
CA ILE A 74 -7.87 3.87 14.25
C ILE A 74 -7.50 5.33 14.47
N VAL A 75 -6.73 5.93 13.56
CA VAL A 75 -6.22 7.31 13.71
C VAL A 75 -7.38 8.31 13.78
N ALA A 76 -8.36 8.18 12.87
CA ALA A 76 -9.54 9.05 12.85
C ALA A 76 -10.44 8.85 14.09
N ALA A 77 -10.47 7.65 14.70
CA ALA A 77 -11.20 7.41 15.95
C ALA A 77 -10.60 8.19 17.14
N HIS A 78 -9.35 8.64 17.04
CA HIS A 78 -8.68 9.52 18.01
C HIS A 78 -8.68 10.99 17.58
N GLY A 79 -9.53 11.36 16.62
CA GLY A 79 -9.72 12.76 16.19
C GLY A 79 -8.46 13.38 15.59
N LEU A 80 -7.64 12.58 14.91
CA LEU A 80 -6.55 13.06 14.07
C LEU A 80 -7.01 13.08 12.62
N THR A 81 -6.75 14.18 11.93
CA THR A 81 -7.14 14.40 10.53
C THR A 81 -6.26 13.58 9.59
N MET A 82 -6.85 12.62 8.87
CA MET A 82 -6.14 11.72 7.94
C MET A 82 -6.84 11.62 6.57
N PRO A 83 -6.63 12.60 5.68
CA PRO A 83 -7.23 12.65 4.35
C PRO A 83 -6.51 11.72 3.38
N LYS A 84 -6.69 10.40 3.54
CA LYS A 84 -5.82 9.43 2.89
C LYS A 84 -6.11 9.29 1.39
N THR A 85 -5.20 9.78 0.57
CA THR A 85 -5.21 9.56 -0.89
C THR A 85 -4.33 8.36 -1.25
N SER A 86 -4.86 7.45 -2.06
CA SER A 86 -4.15 6.24 -2.50
C SER A 86 -4.22 6.06 -4.00
N SER A 87 -3.19 5.47 -4.59
CA SER A 87 -3.24 5.02 -5.98
C SER A 87 -3.96 3.68 -6.11
N ARG A 88 -4.44 3.41 -7.32
CA ARG A 88 -4.82 2.05 -7.75
C ARG A 88 -3.57 1.22 -8.03
N ALA A 89 -3.76 -0.09 -8.12
CA ALA A 89 -2.71 -1.03 -8.47
C ALA A 89 -2.07 -0.64 -9.80
N ILE A 90 -0.74 -0.59 -9.80
CA ILE A 90 0.06 -0.41 -11.01
C ILE A 90 0.75 -1.73 -11.34
N THR A 91 1.51 -2.26 -10.38
CA THR A 91 2.23 -3.54 -10.51
C THR A 91 1.72 -4.61 -9.53
N SER A 92 1.00 -4.21 -8.48
CA SER A 92 0.38 -5.09 -7.49
C SER A 92 -0.93 -5.70 -8.00
N PRO A 93 -1.38 -6.82 -7.41
CA PRO A 93 -2.68 -7.41 -7.75
C PRO A 93 -3.87 -6.58 -7.24
N ALA A 94 -3.64 -5.67 -6.30
CA ALA A 94 -4.60 -4.69 -5.81
C ALA A 94 -3.88 -3.49 -5.19
N GLY A 95 -4.37 -2.28 -5.45
CA GLY A 95 -3.99 -1.07 -4.72
C GLY A 95 -4.96 -0.79 -3.57
N THR A 96 -4.59 0.10 -2.65
CA THR A 96 -5.50 0.48 -1.56
C THR A 96 -6.80 1.08 -2.09
N ALA A 97 -6.76 1.86 -3.17
CA ALA A 97 -7.98 2.40 -3.79
C ALA A 97 -8.86 1.29 -4.40
N ASP A 98 -8.28 0.25 -4.99
CA ASP A 98 -9.06 -0.87 -5.55
C ASP A 98 -9.74 -1.68 -4.45
N THR A 99 -9.02 -1.97 -3.36
CA THR A 99 -9.59 -2.62 -2.17
C THR A 99 -10.70 -1.78 -1.57
N MET A 100 -10.44 -0.48 -1.34
CA MET A 100 -11.42 0.42 -0.73
C MET A 100 -12.67 0.60 -1.62
N GLU A 101 -12.53 0.57 -2.95
CA GLU A 101 -13.67 0.67 -3.87
C GLU A 101 -14.70 -0.46 -3.72
N THR A 102 -14.25 -1.63 -3.24
CA THR A 102 -15.14 -2.75 -2.89
C THR A 102 -15.88 -2.53 -1.57
N LEU A 103 -15.44 -1.58 -0.74
CA LEU A 103 -15.98 -1.27 0.58
C LEU A 103 -16.77 0.04 0.62
N ALA A 104 -16.43 1.03 -0.21
CA ALA A 104 -17.11 2.31 -0.35
C ALA A 104 -16.71 3.01 -1.67
N PRO A 105 -17.42 4.05 -2.14
CA PRO A 105 -16.91 4.88 -3.23
C PRO A 105 -15.55 5.51 -2.89
N VAL A 106 -14.65 5.57 -3.87
CA VAL A 106 -13.30 6.18 -3.73
C VAL A 106 -13.05 7.33 -4.70
N ASP A 107 -13.95 7.52 -5.66
CA ASP A 107 -13.89 8.57 -6.68
C ASP A 107 -14.74 9.74 -6.20
N LEU A 108 -14.12 10.65 -5.45
CA LEU A 108 -14.76 11.81 -4.83
C LEU A 108 -14.05 13.08 -5.32
N GLY A 109 -14.83 14.14 -5.54
CA GLY A 109 -14.28 15.48 -5.78
C GLY A 109 -13.67 16.09 -4.52
N LEU A 110 -12.84 17.13 -4.66
CA LEU A 110 -12.18 17.80 -3.53
C LEU A 110 -13.17 18.28 -2.45
N GLU A 111 -14.31 18.84 -2.84
CA GLU A 111 -15.35 19.31 -1.91
C GLU A 111 -15.95 18.16 -1.09
N ASP A 112 -16.23 17.02 -1.73
CA ASP A 112 -16.76 15.84 -1.04
C ASP A 112 -15.71 15.25 -0.09
N ILE A 113 -14.44 15.23 -0.49
CA ILE A 113 -13.35 14.79 0.38
C ILE A 113 -13.25 15.71 1.60
N ARG A 114 -13.30 17.04 1.40
CA ARG A 114 -13.30 18.01 2.50
C ARG A 114 -14.44 17.75 3.48
N ARG A 115 -15.67 17.60 2.97
CA ARG A 115 -16.84 17.28 3.79
C ARG A 115 -16.68 15.99 4.58
N VAL A 116 -16.19 14.91 3.96
CA VAL A 116 -15.96 13.63 4.65
C VAL A 116 -14.92 13.78 5.76
N VAL A 117 -13.81 14.46 5.48
CA VAL A 117 -12.72 14.64 6.45
C VAL A 117 -13.13 15.55 7.59
N GLU A 118 -13.90 16.61 7.35
CA GLU A 118 -14.46 17.48 8.39
C GLU A 118 -15.42 16.70 9.30
N GLN A 119 -16.25 15.82 8.74
CA GLN A 119 -17.21 15.02 9.50
C GLN A 119 -16.55 13.89 10.29
N GLU A 120 -15.63 13.15 9.67
CA GLU A 120 -15.13 11.90 10.22
C GLU A 120 -13.65 11.89 10.57
N SER A 121 -12.94 13.00 10.36
CA SER A 121 -11.49 13.14 10.56
C SER A 121 -10.65 12.22 9.68
N GLY A 122 -11.24 11.55 8.68
CA GLY A 122 -10.49 10.69 7.79
C GLY A 122 -11.29 10.21 6.59
N CYS A 123 -10.58 9.88 5.53
CA CYS A 123 -11.13 9.28 4.32
C CYS A 123 -10.10 8.33 3.70
N VAL A 124 -10.52 7.46 2.80
CA VAL A 124 -9.65 6.67 1.91
C VAL A 124 -10.18 6.81 0.49
N VAL A 125 -9.51 7.62 -0.31
CA VAL A 125 -9.95 7.99 -1.66
C VAL A 125 -8.87 7.76 -2.71
N TRP A 126 -9.26 7.72 -3.98
CA TRP A 126 -8.35 7.56 -5.09
C TRP A 126 -7.73 8.91 -5.49
N GLY A 127 -6.39 9.00 -5.42
CA GLY A 127 -5.67 10.25 -5.72
C GLY A 127 -5.82 10.74 -7.17
N GLY A 128 -6.12 9.85 -8.12
CA GLY A 128 -6.30 10.22 -9.53
C GLY A 128 -7.53 11.08 -9.79
N ALA A 129 -8.57 10.98 -8.95
CA ALA A 129 -9.79 11.79 -9.07
C ALA A 129 -9.54 13.29 -8.80
N VAL A 130 -8.53 13.57 -7.98
CA VAL A 130 -8.20 14.91 -7.49
C VAL A 130 -6.93 15.50 -8.12
N ARG A 131 -6.34 14.80 -9.11
CA ARG A 131 -5.13 15.21 -9.85
C ARG A 131 -3.98 15.70 -8.96
N LEU A 132 -3.82 15.13 -7.78
CA LEU A 132 -2.75 15.50 -6.85
C LEU A 132 -1.40 14.97 -7.38
N SER A 133 -0.54 15.88 -7.83
CA SER A 133 0.77 15.59 -8.44
C SER A 133 0.70 14.94 -9.84
N PRO A 134 0.15 15.64 -10.86
CA PRO A 134 -0.11 15.05 -12.18
C PRO A 134 1.17 14.70 -12.96
N ALA A 135 2.28 15.41 -12.70
CA ALA A 135 3.57 15.08 -13.29
C ALA A 135 4.07 13.70 -12.84
N ASP A 136 3.82 13.33 -11.58
CA ASP A 136 4.20 12.02 -11.06
C ASP A 136 3.38 10.89 -11.71
N ASP A 137 2.10 11.11 -11.94
CA ASP A 137 1.24 10.13 -12.62
C ASP A 137 1.72 9.84 -14.06
N ILE A 138 2.22 10.87 -14.76
CA ILE A 138 2.82 10.72 -16.10
C ILE A 138 4.12 9.91 -16.01
N LEU A 139 5.05 10.31 -15.13
CA LEU A 139 6.35 9.64 -14.98
C LEU A 139 6.17 8.17 -14.59
N THR A 140 5.27 7.89 -13.65
CA THR A 140 4.97 6.52 -13.20
C THR A 140 4.44 5.65 -14.36
N ARG A 141 3.65 6.24 -15.29
CA ARG A 141 3.13 5.51 -16.46
C ARG A 141 4.24 5.13 -17.44
N VAL A 142 5.21 6.04 -17.67
CA VAL A 142 6.37 5.80 -18.53
C VAL A 142 7.30 4.76 -17.92
N GLU A 143 7.63 4.91 -16.63
CA GLU A 143 8.44 3.96 -15.87
C GLU A 143 7.91 2.54 -15.94
N ARG A 144 6.59 2.38 -15.78
CA ARG A 144 5.91 1.09 -15.90
C ARG A 144 6.12 0.45 -17.27
N ALA A 145 5.97 1.22 -18.35
CA ALA A 145 6.14 0.69 -19.70
C ALA A 145 7.59 0.23 -19.96
N LEU A 146 8.55 0.81 -19.23
CA LEU A 146 9.98 0.52 -19.36
C LEU A 146 10.53 -0.43 -18.28
N ASP A 147 9.71 -0.85 -17.30
CA ASP A 147 10.11 -1.63 -16.11
C ASP A 147 11.28 -0.98 -15.33
N ILE A 148 11.28 0.35 -15.21
CA ILE A 148 12.27 1.15 -14.48
C ILE A 148 11.64 1.64 -13.17
N ASP A 149 12.35 1.49 -12.05
CA ASP A 149 11.90 1.96 -10.73
C ASP A 149 13.11 2.50 -9.98
N SER A 150 13.41 3.79 -10.19
CA SER A 150 14.58 4.42 -9.56
C SER A 150 14.26 4.86 -8.13
N GLU A 151 15.21 4.68 -7.22
CA GLU A 151 15.03 5.08 -5.82
C GLU A 151 14.73 6.57 -5.67
N GLY A 152 15.38 7.42 -6.48
CA GLY A 152 15.13 8.86 -6.49
C GLY A 152 13.71 9.22 -6.91
N GLN A 153 13.19 8.59 -7.98
CA GLN A 153 11.82 8.82 -8.43
C GLN A 153 10.81 8.29 -7.42
N LEU A 154 11.07 7.15 -6.79
CA LEU A 154 10.23 6.62 -5.72
C LEU A 154 10.11 7.62 -4.57
N VAL A 155 11.23 8.18 -4.10
CA VAL A 155 11.22 9.19 -3.04
C VAL A 155 10.43 10.43 -3.47
N ALA A 156 10.69 10.94 -4.69
CA ALA A 156 9.98 12.10 -5.22
C ALA A 156 8.47 11.85 -5.32
N SER A 157 8.06 10.71 -5.90
CA SER A 157 6.67 10.28 -6.07
C SER A 157 5.91 10.15 -4.75
N VAL A 158 6.56 9.56 -3.74
CA VAL A 158 5.97 9.39 -2.43
C VAL A 158 5.79 10.76 -1.77
N ILE A 159 6.85 11.56 -1.69
CA ILE A 159 6.81 12.82 -0.94
C ILE A 159 5.92 13.87 -1.62
N SER A 160 5.97 13.99 -2.96
CA SER A 160 5.17 14.99 -3.71
C SER A 160 3.67 14.82 -3.46
N LYS A 161 3.16 13.57 -3.47
CA LYS A 161 1.75 13.26 -3.20
C LYS A 161 1.34 13.57 -1.76
N LYS A 162 2.27 13.45 -0.81
CA LYS A 162 2.00 13.69 0.63
C LYS A 162 1.90 15.19 0.89
N ILE A 163 2.81 15.95 0.29
CA ILE A 163 2.77 17.42 0.31
C ILE A 163 1.51 17.92 -0.39
N ALA A 164 1.22 17.43 -1.61
CA ALA A 164 0.02 17.83 -2.34
C ALA A 164 -1.27 17.49 -1.58
N ALA A 165 -1.29 16.42 -0.78
CA ALA A 165 -2.42 16.09 0.08
C ALA A 165 -2.50 16.91 1.38
N GLY A 166 -1.58 17.83 1.64
CA GLY A 166 -1.57 18.64 2.86
C GLY A 166 -0.99 17.97 4.09
N SER A 167 -0.30 16.85 3.93
CA SER A 167 0.23 16.10 5.07
C SER A 167 1.29 16.91 5.79
N THR A 168 1.28 16.90 7.13
CA THR A 168 2.34 17.51 7.94
C THR A 168 3.11 16.47 8.75
N HIS A 169 2.51 15.31 9.02
CA HIS A 169 3.11 14.21 9.75
C HIS A 169 2.92 12.91 8.98
N LEU A 170 3.97 12.11 8.85
CA LEU A 170 3.99 11.00 7.91
C LEU A 170 4.69 9.76 8.50
N VAL A 171 4.02 8.60 8.49
CA VAL A 171 4.68 7.30 8.72
C VAL A 171 4.86 6.55 7.41
N LEU A 172 6.09 6.09 7.15
CA LEU A 172 6.49 5.40 5.94
C LEU A 172 6.80 3.93 6.26
N ASN A 173 5.97 3.03 5.76
CA ASN A 173 6.19 1.59 5.86
C ASN A 173 7.11 1.09 4.73
N ILE A 174 8.17 0.37 5.10
CA ILE A 174 9.12 -0.26 4.19
C ILE A 174 9.11 -1.77 4.43
N PRO A 175 8.31 -2.55 3.68
CA PRO A 175 8.39 -4.01 3.74
C PRO A 175 9.73 -4.50 3.20
N VAL A 176 10.44 -5.30 3.99
CA VAL A 176 11.78 -5.82 3.66
C VAL A 176 11.71 -7.34 3.51
N GLY A 177 12.10 -7.83 2.33
CA GLY A 177 12.14 -9.26 2.08
C GLY A 177 12.71 -9.60 0.71
N ARG A 178 13.22 -10.82 0.55
CA ARG A 178 13.94 -11.26 -0.65
C ARG A 178 13.16 -11.02 -1.95
N THR A 179 11.84 -11.15 -1.90
CA THR A 179 10.93 -10.97 -3.04
C THR A 179 10.09 -9.70 -2.97
N ALA A 180 10.24 -8.88 -1.92
CA ALA A 180 9.63 -7.57 -1.82
C ALA A 180 10.39 -6.53 -2.68
N LYS A 181 9.85 -5.31 -2.76
CA LYS A 181 10.49 -4.21 -3.48
C LYS A 181 11.84 -3.82 -2.83
N VAL A 182 11.90 -3.81 -1.50
CA VAL A 182 13.14 -3.61 -0.74
C VAL A 182 13.67 -4.96 -0.25
N ARG A 183 14.87 -5.34 -0.70
CA ARG A 183 15.34 -6.73 -0.60
C ARG A 183 16.11 -7.07 0.67
N ASN A 184 16.66 -6.07 1.35
CA ASN A 184 17.49 -6.25 2.53
C ASN A 184 17.52 -4.97 3.39
N ASP A 185 17.99 -5.11 4.63
CA ASP A 185 18.01 -4.04 5.63
C ASP A 185 18.95 -2.88 5.25
N ALA A 186 20.01 -3.15 4.49
CA ALA A 186 20.90 -2.09 4.02
C ALA A 186 20.16 -1.16 3.05
N ALA A 187 19.44 -1.73 2.07
CA ALA A 187 18.60 -0.96 1.15
C ALA A 187 17.46 -0.24 1.88
N ALA A 188 16.84 -0.88 2.88
CA ALA A 188 15.79 -0.26 3.69
C ALA A 188 16.30 0.97 4.44
N ARG A 189 17.46 0.87 5.10
CA ARG A 189 18.10 2.01 5.79
C ARG A 189 18.46 3.14 4.82
N ALA A 190 18.98 2.81 3.64
CA ALA A 190 19.35 3.80 2.64
C ALA A 190 18.11 4.56 2.10
N LEU A 191 17.01 3.85 1.86
CA LEU A 191 15.75 4.43 1.41
C LEU A 191 15.10 5.26 2.52
N ALA A 192 15.06 4.74 3.76
CA ALA A 192 14.53 5.43 4.92
C ALA A 192 15.21 6.79 5.15
N ALA A 193 16.55 6.82 5.11
CA ALA A 193 17.33 8.04 5.29
C ALA A 193 16.99 9.11 4.23
N ARG A 194 16.79 8.71 2.97
CA ARG A 194 16.42 9.63 1.89
C ARG A 194 14.99 10.12 2.01
N LEU A 195 14.05 9.24 2.34
CA LEU A 195 12.66 9.62 2.56
C LEU A 195 12.51 10.63 3.70
N ILE A 196 13.22 10.42 4.82
CA ILE A 196 13.23 11.35 5.95
C ILE A 196 13.88 12.67 5.54
N MET A 197 15.09 12.63 4.97
CA MET A 197 15.81 13.84 4.55
C MET A 197 14.97 14.71 3.60
N VAL A 198 14.38 14.11 2.57
CA VAL A 198 13.55 14.86 1.61
C VAL A 198 12.26 15.34 2.28
N GLY A 199 11.60 14.52 3.08
CA GLY A 199 10.39 14.93 3.80
C GLY A 199 10.63 16.13 4.73
N GLU A 200 11.69 16.09 5.53
CA GLU A 200 12.08 17.18 6.43
C GLU A 200 12.42 18.46 5.68
N ALA A 201 13.06 18.37 4.51
CA ALA A 201 13.34 19.52 3.66
C ALA A 201 12.05 20.23 3.16
N PHE A 202 10.92 19.53 3.14
CA PHE A 202 9.59 20.08 2.86
C PHE A 202 8.73 20.29 4.12
N GLY A 203 9.33 20.23 5.32
CA GLY A 203 8.64 20.49 6.58
C GLY A 203 7.78 19.34 7.11
N LEU A 204 7.87 18.14 6.54
CA LEU A 204 7.18 16.96 7.05
C LEU A 204 7.89 16.43 8.30
N LYS A 205 7.12 16.15 9.36
CA LYS A 205 7.59 15.28 10.45
C LYS A 205 7.40 13.84 10.04
N ALA A 206 8.48 13.19 9.60
CA ALA A 206 8.42 11.85 9.05
C ALA A 206 9.06 10.81 9.98
N ALA A 207 8.45 9.63 10.06
CA ALA A 207 9.02 8.44 10.67
C ALA A 207 8.97 7.28 9.67
N THR A 208 9.93 6.36 9.76
CA THR A 208 9.97 5.16 8.90
C THR A 208 9.91 3.91 9.77
N ILE A 209 9.20 2.89 9.27
CA ILE A 209 9.05 1.60 9.94
C ILE A 209 9.32 0.51 8.92
N SER A 210 10.39 -0.26 9.15
CA SER A 210 10.66 -1.47 8.39
C SER A 210 9.74 -2.59 8.89
N THR A 211 9.07 -3.30 7.97
CA THR A 211 8.21 -4.44 8.32
C THR A 211 8.64 -5.69 7.58
N ASP A 212 8.26 -6.86 8.09
CA ASP A 212 8.56 -8.13 7.43
C ASP A 212 7.88 -8.21 6.04
N GLY A 213 8.67 -8.53 5.02
CA GLY A 213 8.24 -8.76 3.64
C GLY A 213 8.57 -10.16 3.14
N SER A 214 8.82 -11.12 4.03
CA SER A 214 9.14 -12.50 3.69
C SER A 214 7.96 -13.26 3.07
N GLN A 215 6.73 -12.91 3.41
CA GLN A 215 5.47 -13.53 2.97
C GLN A 215 4.37 -12.48 2.75
N PRO A 216 3.26 -12.80 2.05
CA PRO A 216 2.10 -11.91 1.98
C PRO A 216 1.57 -11.56 3.37
N VAL A 217 0.90 -10.42 3.47
CA VAL A 217 0.22 -9.99 4.70
C VAL A 217 -1.25 -10.35 4.60
N GLY A 218 -1.83 -10.90 5.66
CA GLY A 218 -3.21 -11.38 5.61
C GLY A 218 -3.36 -12.70 4.86
N HIS A 219 -4.60 -13.04 4.56
CA HIS A 219 -4.96 -14.24 3.80
C HIS A 219 -5.29 -13.88 2.34
N GLY A 220 -5.95 -12.75 2.11
CA GLY A 220 -6.41 -12.31 0.80
C GLY A 220 -5.37 -11.56 -0.01
N ILE A 221 -5.35 -11.82 -1.32
CA ILE A 221 -4.57 -11.08 -2.33
C ILE A 221 -5.47 -10.78 -3.51
N GLY A 222 -5.79 -9.50 -3.72
CA GLY A 222 -6.80 -9.04 -4.68
C GLY A 222 -7.83 -8.12 -4.01
N PRO A 223 -8.57 -7.28 -4.77
CA PRO A 223 -9.35 -6.19 -4.19
C PRO A 223 -10.37 -6.64 -3.14
N ALA A 224 -11.23 -7.61 -3.48
CA ALA A 224 -12.26 -8.08 -2.57
C ALA A 224 -11.72 -8.97 -1.44
N LEU A 225 -10.77 -9.85 -1.74
CA LEU A 225 -10.17 -10.74 -0.73
C LEU A 225 -9.42 -9.94 0.35
N GLU A 226 -8.67 -8.92 -0.04
CA GLU A 226 -8.00 -8.03 0.91
C GLU A 226 -9.01 -7.15 1.69
N ALA A 227 -10.16 -6.83 1.09
CA ALA A 227 -11.23 -6.13 1.79
C ALA A 227 -11.89 -7.01 2.85
N TRP A 228 -12.07 -8.30 2.57
CA TRP A 228 -12.54 -9.27 3.57
C TRP A 228 -11.59 -9.39 4.76
N ASP A 229 -10.28 -9.39 4.53
CA ASP A 229 -9.29 -9.37 5.62
C ASP A 229 -9.40 -8.11 6.48
N VAL A 230 -9.56 -6.93 5.84
CA VAL A 230 -9.77 -5.66 6.55
C VAL A 230 -11.03 -5.71 7.43
N LEU A 231 -12.14 -6.21 6.88
CA LEU A 231 -13.39 -6.36 7.62
C LEU A 231 -13.23 -7.34 8.78
N ALA A 232 -12.58 -8.48 8.56
CA ALA A 232 -12.33 -9.49 9.59
C ALA A 232 -11.54 -8.90 10.76
N VAL A 233 -10.49 -8.11 10.49
CA VAL A 233 -9.70 -7.44 11.55
C VAL A 233 -10.54 -6.41 12.31
N LEU A 234 -11.25 -5.52 11.61
CA LEU A 234 -12.03 -4.46 12.26
C LEU A 234 -13.19 -5.03 13.09
N GLN A 235 -13.87 -6.07 12.58
CA GLN A 235 -14.97 -6.74 13.25
C GLN A 235 -14.52 -7.76 14.30
N GLN A 236 -13.21 -7.96 14.46
CA GLN A 236 -12.63 -8.92 15.40
C GLN A 236 -13.12 -10.35 15.17
N ALA A 237 -13.24 -10.76 13.91
CA ALA A 237 -13.59 -12.13 13.57
C ALA A 237 -12.52 -13.10 14.12
N ALA A 238 -12.95 -14.29 14.58
CA ALA A 238 -12.04 -15.29 15.14
C ALA A 238 -10.94 -15.71 14.15
N ALA A 239 -11.24 -15.73 12.86
CA ALA A 239 -10.31 -16.05 11.78
C ALA A 239 -9.58 -14.83 11.19
N ALA A 240 -9.64 -13.66 11.86
CA ALA A 240 -8.98 -12.47 11.35
C ALA A 240 -7.45 -12.64 11.26
N PRO A 241 -6.81 -12.17 10.18
CA PRO A 241 -5.37 -12.30 10.02
C PRO A 241 -4.61 -11.49 11.09
N ALA A 242 -3.95 -12.20 12.00
CA ALA A 242 -3.24 -11.60 13.14
C ALA A 242 -2.08 -10.69 12.70
N ASP A 243 -1.37 -11.07 11.63
CA ASP A 243 -0.24 -10.30 11.10
C ASP A 243 -0.67 -8.98 10.45
N LEU A 244 -1.83 -8.96 9.79
CA LEU A 244 -2.42 -7.73 9.26
C LEU A 244 -2.83 -6.80 10.40
N ARG A 245 -3.48 -7.34 11.44
CA ARG A 245 -3.85 -6.59 12.66
C ARG A 245 -2.63 -6.00 13.34
N GLU A 246 -1.61 -6.83 13.63
CA GLU A 246 -0.39 -6.39 14.31
C GLU A 246 0.30 -5.27 13.53
N ARG A 247 0.45 -5.44 12.20
CA ARG A 247 1.08 -4.43 11.36
C ARG A 247 0.27 -3.14 11.30
N ALA A 248 -1.06 -3.23 11.24
CA ALA A 248 -1.92 -2.05 11.29
C ALA A 248 -1.80 -1.31 12.63
N CYS A 249 -1.81 -2.03 13.76
CA CYS A 249 -1.64 -1.44 15.09
C CYS A 249 -0.27 -0.79 15.27
N MET A 250 0.81 -1.41 14.77
CA MET A 250 2.16 -0.83 14.81
C MET A 250 2.21 0.50 14.05
N LEU A 251 1.67 0.54 12.83
CA LEU A 251 1.68 1.74 11.99
C LEU A 251 0.75 2.83 12.55
N ALA A 252 -0.45 2.46 13.00
CA ALA A 252 -1.39 3.39 13.62
C ALA A 252 -0.84 3.94 14.94
N GLY A 253 -0.22 3.09 15.76
CA GLY A 253 0.40 3.49 17.01
C GLY A 253 1.49 4.55 16.82
N ALA A 254 2.38 4.34 15.84
CA ALA A 254 3.38 5.34 15.50
C ALA A 254 2.76 6.67 15.04
N LEU A 255 1.63 6.65 14.32
CA LEU A 255 0.91 7.87 13.94
C LEU A 255 0.22 8.53 15.13
N LEU A 256 -0.32 7.75 16.08
CA LEU A 256 -0.92 8.27 17.30
C LEU A 256 0.13 8.98 18.18
N GLU A 257 1.32 8.40 18.30
CA GLU A 257 2.45 9.03 19.00
C GLU A 257 2.92 10.30 18.27
N LEU A 258 3.14 10.19 16.95
CA LEU A 258 3.57 11.31 16.11
C LEU A 258 2.55 12.46 16.08
N GLY A 259 1.26 12.15 16.18
CA GLY A 259 0.15 13.09 16.27
C GLY A 259 -0.17 13.58 17.69
N GLY A 260 0.58 13.15 18.72
CA GLY A 260 0.41 13.60 20.11
C GLY A 260 -0.83 13.05 20.82
N ARG A 261 -1.39 11.93 20.35
CA ARG A 261 -2.51 11.22 21.00
C ARG A 261 -2.08 10.09 21.92
N ALA A 262 -0.81 9.69 21.87
CA ALA A 262 -0.21 8.70 22.75
C ALA A 262 1.19 9.14 23.19
N GLY A 263 1.62 8.75 24.39
CA GLY A 263 3.01 8.90 24.81
C GLY A 263 3.94 7.95 24.04
N PRO A 264 5.26 8.23 23.99
CA PRO A 264 6.23 7.36 23.32
C PRO A 264 6.14 5.90 23.82
N GLY A 265 5.94 4.96 22.90
CA GLY A 265 5.81 3.54 23.20
C GLY A 265 4.41 3.07 23.62
N GLU A 266 3.44 3.97 23.80
CA GLU A 266 2.07 3.63 24.17
C GLU A 266 1.14 3.47 22.96
N GLY A 267 1.57 3.92 21.77
CA GLY A 267 0.73 4.02 20.59
C GLY A 267 0.21 2.67 20.10
N LYS A 268 1.06 1.63 20.07
CA LYS A 268 0.65 0.28 19.60
C LYS A 268 -0.46 -0.28 20.49
N LEU A 269 -0.30 -0.17 21.81
CA LEU A 269 -1.31 -0.63 22.77
C LEU A 269 -2.62 0.14 22.60
N LEU A 270 -2.56 1.46 22.45
CA LEU A 270 -3.75 2.28 22.21
C LEU A 270 -4.47 1.87 20.92
N ALA A 271 -3.74 1.59 19.84
CA ALA A 271 -4.29 1.09 18.59
C ALA A 271 -4.95 -0.29 18.75
N GLU A 272 -4.33 -1.21 19.49
CA GLU A 272 -4.89 -2.54 19.79
C GLU A 272 -6.19 -2.45 20.60
N VAL A 273 -6.24 -1.59 21.62
CA VAL A 273 -7.44 -1.31 22.41
C VAL A 273 -8.55 -0.73 21.54
N THR A 274 -8.22 0.18 20.61
CA THR A 274 -9.20 0.82 19.72
C THR A 274 -9.84 -0.17 18.73
N ILE A 275 -9.12 -1.22 18.35
CA ILE A 275 -9.72 -2.36 17.63
C ILE A 275 -10.60 -3.16 18.59
N ALA A 276 -10.05 -3.53 19.76
CA ALA A 276 -10.69 -4.44 20.71
C ALA A 276 -12.02 -3.91 21.26
N ASP A 277 -12.13 -2.61 21.49
CA ASP A 277 -13.35 -1.96 21.98
C ASP A 277 -14.34 -1.55 20.89
N GLY A 278 -14.03 -1.84 19.62
CA GLY A 278 -14.91 -1.62 18.47
C GLY A 278 -14.94 -0.18 17.94
N ARG A 279 -14.21 0.77 18.54
CA ARG A 279 -14.16 2.16 18.05
C ARG A 279 -13.62 2.27 16.63
N ALA A 280 -12.61 1.47 16.28
CA ALA A 280 -12.08 1.44 14.92
C ALA A 280 -13.14 1.01 13.91
N TRP A 281 -13.91 -0.05 14.21
CA TRP A 281 -14.99 -0.52 13.34
C TRP A 281 -16.08 0.54 13.17
N ALA A 282 -16.57 1.12 14.26
CA ALA A 282 -17.59 2.16 14.22
C ALA A 282 -17.14 3.39 13.41
N LYS A 283 -15.87 3.81 13.56
CA LYS A 283 -15.30 4.91 12.76
C LYS A 283 -15.18 4.53 11.28
N PHE A 284 -14.72 3.32 10.97
CA PHE A 284 -14.63 2.85 9.58
C PHE A 284 -15.99 2.88 8.88
N GLN A 285 -17.06 2.40 9.54
CA GLN A 285 -18.41 2.46 9.00
C GLN A 285 -18.83 3.89 8.68
N ARG A 286 -18.64 4.83 9.61
CA ARG A 286 -19.00 6.24 9.36
C ARG A 286 -18.22 6.87 8.21
N ILE A 287 -16.93 6.57 8.08
CA ILE A 287 -16.12 7.01 6.93
C ILE A 287 -16.70 6.46 5.62
N CYS A 288 -17.03 5.16 5.56
CA CYS A 288 -17.64 4.56 4.39
C CYS A 288 -18.99 5.19 4.04
N GLU A 289 -19.85 5.43 5.03
CA GLU A 289 -21.14 6.10 4.84
C GLU A 289 -20.97 7.53 4.32
N ALA A 290 -20.08 8.31 4.92
CA ALA A 290 -19.77 9.68 4.47
C ALA A 290 -19.20 9.72 3.04
N GLN A 291 -18.44 8.68 2.63
CA GLN A 291 -17.92 8.53 1.27
C GLN A 291 -18.98 8.12 0.23
N GLY A 292 -20.25 7.95 0.61
CA GLY A 292 -21.34 7.57 -0.28
C GLY A 292 -21.81 6.12 -0.11
N GLY A 293 -21.65 5.56 1.08
CA GLY A 293 -22.29 4.32 1.50
C GLY A 293 -21.34 3.12 1.59
N MET A 294 -21.50 2.33 2.65
CA MET A 294 -20.78 1.07 2.80
C MET A 294 -21.25 0.00 1.81
N ARG A 295 -20.30 -0.79 1.31
CA ARG A 295 -20.51 -1.87 0.35
C ARG A 295 -19.99 -3.19 0.92
N VAL A 296 -20.55 -4.28 0.39
CA VAL A 296 -20.07 -5.63 0.68
C VAL A 296 -19.13 -6.05 -0.45
N PRO A 297 -17.89 -6.49 -0.16
CA PRO A 297 -16.98 -6.96 -1.19
C PRO A 297 -17.57 -8.15 -1.96
N PRO A 298 -17.39 -8.23 -3.29
CA PRO A 298 -17.91 -9.34 -4.08
C PRO A 298 -17.16 -10.66 -3.79
N VAL A 299 -17.79 -11.79 -4.15
CA VAL A 299 -17.19 -13.13 -4.06
C VAL A 299 -17.12 -13.73 -5.46
N ALA A 300 -15.99 -14.34 -5.79
CA ALA A 300 -15.77 -14.84 -7.15
C ALA A 300 -16.64 -16.07 -7.46
N ARG A 301 -17.04 -16.19 -8.73
CA ARG A 301 -17.86 -17.31 -9.22
C ARG A 301 -17.11 -18.63 -9.27
N HIS A 302 -15.82 -18.59 -9.58
CA HIS A 302 -14.99 -19.77 -9.75
C HIS A 302 -13.81 -19.72 -8.80
N ARG A 303 -13.49 -20.89 -8.23
CA ARG A 303 -12.31 -21.05 -7.38
C ARG A 303 -11.76 -22.47 -7.48
N ALA A 304 -10.45 -22.60 -7.32
CA ALA A 304 -9.79 -23.90 -7.25
C ALA A 304 -8.58 -23.84 -6.31
N PRO A 305 -8.32 -24.91 -5.55
CA PRO A 305 -7.17 -24.97 -4.67
C PRO A 305 -5.88 -25.23 -5.47
N LEU A 306 -4.79 -24.62 -5.03
CA LEU A 306 -3.43 -25.09 -5.32
C LEU A 306 -2.97 -25.89 -4.11
N VAL A 307 -2.60 -27.14 -4.32
CA VAL A 307 -2.28 -28.09 -3.25
C VAL A 307 -0.78 -28.38 -3.16
N ALA A 308 -0.33 -28.82 -1.98
CA ALA A 308 1.04 -29.24 -1.75
C ALA A 308 1.37 -30.52 -2.55
N PRO A 309 2.43 -30.53 -3.38
CA PRO A 309 2.77 -31.71 -4.18
C PRO A 309 3.36 -32.87 -3.36
N HIS A 310 3.89 -32.58 -2.17
CA HIS A 310 4.42 -33.56 -1.23
C HIS A 310 4.38 -32.99 0.19
N ALA A 311 4.51 -33.86 1.19
CA ALA A 311 4.65 -33.45 2.59
C ALA A 311 5.99 -32.75 2.85
N GLY A 312 6.05 -31.87 3.85
CA GLY A 312 7.26 -31.13 4.20
C GLY A 312 7.05 -29.77 4.85
N GLY A 313 8.14 -29.10 5.20
CA GLY A 313 8.11 -27.78 5.82
C GLY A 313 8.10 -26.64 4.79
N LEU A 314 7.15 -25.71 4.89
CA LEU A 314 7.10 -24.52 4.04
C LEU A 314 8.21 -23.53 4.40
N ARG A 315 9.25 -23.48 3.57
CA ARG A 315 10.48 -22.70 3.79
C ARG A 315 10.40 -21.29 3.24
N SER A 316 9.80 -21.10 2.07
CA SER A 316 9.74 -19.78 1.44
C SER A 316 8.50 -19.58 0.56
N ILE A 317 8.05 -18.32 0.45
CA ILE A 317 6.94 -17.91 -0.42
C ILE A 317 7.44 -16.82 -1.37
N ASN A 318 7.23 -17.00 -2.67
CA ASN A 318 7.58 -16.02 -3.68
C ASN A 318 6.44 -15.02 -3.92
N ASN A 319 6.51 -13.88 -3.22
CA ASN A 319 5.52 -12.80 -3.32
C ASN A 319 5.27 -12.30 -4.75
N ARG A 320 6.30 -12.25 -5.60
CA ARG A 320 6.18 -11.75 -6.98
C ARG A 320 5.37 -12.70 -7.85
N ARG A 321 5.60 -14.00 -7.71
CA ARG A 321 4.87 -15.03 -8.47
C ARG A 321 3.45 -15.20 -7.94
N LEU A 322 3.26 -15.12 -6.64
CA LEU A 322 1.95 -15.10 -6.01
C LEU A 322 1.11 -13.90 -6.50
N ALA A 323 1.71 -12.70 -6.50
CA ALA A 323 1.10 -11.49 -7.06
C ALA A 323 0.81 -11.63 -8.56
N LYS A 324 1.66 -12.31 -9.34
CA LYS A 324 1.41 -12.57 -10.75
C LYS A 324 0.23 -13.53 -10.93
N THR A 325 0.14 -14.58 -10.12
CA THR A 325 -0.98 -15.54 -10.14
C THR A 325 -2.32 -14.84 -9.90
N ALA A 326 -2.42 -13.99 -8.87
CA ALA A 326 -3.62 -13.20 -8.62
C ALA A 326 -3.99 -12.28 -9.80
N LYS A 327 -2.99 -11.67 -10.47
CA LYS A 327 -3.22 -10.87 -11.67
C LYS A 327 -3.71 -11.68 -12.85
N LEU A 328 -3.14 -12.87 -13.07
CA LEU A 328 -3.57 -13.77 -14.14
C LEU A 328 -4.98 -14.31 -13.90
N ALA A 329 -5.40 -14.44 -12.64
CA ALA A 329 -6.76 -14.82 -12.28
C ALA A 329 -7.79 -13.70 -12.55
N GLY A 330 -7.34 -12.47 -12.84
CA GLY A 330 -8.18 -11.33 -13.22
C GLY A 330 -7.99 -10.07 -12.37
N ALA A 331 -7.24 -10.12 -11.26
CA ALA A 331 -7.06 -8.97 -10.38
C ALA A 331 -6.16 -7.87 -11.01
N PRO A 332 -6.40 -6.57 -10.77
CA PRO A 332 -7.53 -6.00 -10.02
C PRO A 332 -8.79 -5.78 -10.88
N GLY A 333 -8.74 -6.04 -12.20
CA GLY A 333 -9.84 -5.73 -13.14
C GLY A 333 -11.14 -6.43 -12.76
N SER A 334 -11.06 -7.72 -12.46
CA SER A 334 -12.11 -8.50 -11.82
C SER A 334 -11.96 -8.37 -10.30
N ARG A 335 -12.74 -7.49 -9.67
CA ARG A 335 -12.59 -7.14 -8.24
C ARG A 335 -12.65 -8.33 -7.28
N ALA A 336 -13.43 -9.36 -7.64
CA ALA A 336 -13.58 -10.58 -6.85
C ALA A 336 -12.43 -11.59 -7.04
N ALA A 337 -11.63 -11.44 -8.10
CA ALA A 337 -10.53 -12.35 -8.41
C ALA A 337 -9.31 -12.11 -7.52
N GLY A 338 -8.51 -13.16 -7.35
CA GLY A 338 -7.33 -13.10 -6.50
C GLY A 338 -6.85 -14.45 -6.00
N VAL A 339 -6.08 -14.44 -4.92
CA VAL A 339 -5.58 -15.64 -4.23
C VAL A 339 -5.85 -15.50 -2.73
N GLU A 340 -6.36 -16.56 -2.12
CA GLU A 340 -6.52 -16.69 -0.67
C GLU A 340 -5.49 -17.68 -0.14
N MET A 341 -4.71 -17.28 0.84
CA MET A 341 -3.66 -18.07 1.47
C MET A 341 -4.23 -18.91 2.62
N HIS A 342 -3.88 -20.20 2.64
CA HIS A 342 -4.28 -21.12 3.71
C HIS A 342 -3.13 -21.47 4.67
N VAL A 343 -1.89 -21.24 4.22
CA VAL A 343 -0.67 -21.61 4.94
C VAL A 343 0.23 -20.39 5.16
N ARG A 344 1.05 -20.44 6.20
CA ARG A 344 2.06 -19.42 6.54
C ARG A 344 3.44 -20.05 6.57
N LEU A 345 4.48 -19.22 6.42
CA LEU A 345 5.87 -19.68 6.53
C LEU A 345 6.09 -20.46 7.84
N GLY A 346 6.82 -21.58 7.74
CA GLY A 346 7.07 -22.49 8.86
C GLY A 346 5.98 -23.55 9.08
N ALA A 347 4.89 -23.53 8.32
CA ALA A 347 3.89 -24.60 8.37
C ALA A 347 4.50 -25.95 7.93
N VAL A 348 4.13 -27.02 8.62
CA VAL A 348 4.38 -28.40 8.19
C VAL A 348 3.15 -28.84 7.41
N LEU A 349 3.37 -29.38 6.21
CA LEU A 349 2.34 -29.64 5.22
C LEU A 349 2.26 -31.14 4.91
N GLU A 350 1.06 -31.60 4.62
CA GLU A 350 0.82 -32.93 4.05
C GLU A 350 0.69 -32.87 2.52
N ALA A 351 0.95 -34.00 1.85
CA ALA A 351 0.72 -34.09 0.40
C ALA A 351 -0.78 -33.93 0.08
N GLY A 352 -1.12 -33.02 -0.83
CA GLY A 352 -2.50 -32.70 -1.21
C GLY A 352 -3.17 -31.64 -0.34
N GLU A 353 -2.51 -31.14 0.70
CA GLU A 353 -3.04 -30.06 1.54
C GLU A 353 -3.14 -28.74 0.75
N PRO A 354 -4.26 -27.98 0.84
CA PRO A 354 -4.39 -26.69 0.16
C PRO A 354 -3.37 -25.66 0.67
N LEU A 355 -2.52 -25.16 -0.22
CA LEU A 355 -1.59 -24.05 0.05
C LEU A 355 -2.31 -22.70 -0.07
N CYS A 356 -3.09 -22.56 -1.14
CA CYS A 356 -3.90 -21.39 -1.40
C CYS A 356 -5.10 -21.77 -2.28
N THR A 357 -6.04 -20.85 -2.45
CA THR A 357 -7.15 -20.98 -3.40
C THR A 357 -7.12 -19.79 -4.35
N VAL A 358 -7.16 -20.09 -5.66
CA VAL A 358 -7.22 -19.09 -6.72
C VAL A 358 -8.68 -18.81 -7.03
N TYR A 359 -9.05 -17.53 -7.06
CA TYR A 359 -10.41 -17.04 -7.33
C TYR A 359 -10.44 -16.27 -8.65
N SER A 360 -11.44 -16.53 -9.48
CA SER A 360 -11.63 -15.83 -10.75
C SER A 360 -13.11 -15.69 -11.13
N GLU A 361 -13.42 -14.70 -11.96
CA GLU A 361 -14.74 -14.51 -12.56
C GLU A 361 -14.96 -15.40 -13.80
N THR A 362 -13.89 -15.95 -14.39
CA THR A 362 -13.99 -16.82 -15.57
C THR A 362 -13.22 -18.12 -15.39
N THR A 363 -13.69 -19.20 -16.01
CA THR A 363 -12.99 -20.50 -15.99
C THR A 363 -11.66 -20.47 -16.74
N GLY A 364 -11.57 -19.67 -17.82
CA GLY A 364 -10.35 -19.54 -18.63
C GLY A 364 -9.21 -18.85 -17.87
N GLU A 365 -9.48 -17.71 -17.21
CA GLU A 365 -8.48 -17.02 -16.38
C GLU A 365 -8.06 -17.88 -15.17
N LEU A 366 -9.03 -18.60 -14.56
CA LEU A 366 -8.73 -19.53 -13.47
C LEU A 366 -7.74 -20.61 -13.93
N GLN A 367 -8.02 -21.30 -15.05
CA GLN A 367 -7.14 -22.34 -15.56
C GLN A 367 -5.77 -21.79 -15.91
N TYR A 368 -5.71 -20.64 -16.59
CA TYR A 368 -4.45 -20.01 -16.95
C TYR A 368 -3.59 -19.62 -15.73
N ALA A 369 -4.23 -19.12 -14.67
CA ALA A 369 -3.55 -18.80 -13.42
C ALA A 369 -3.02 -20.05 -12.70
N LEU A 370 -3.78 -21.15 -12.70
CA LEU A 370 -3.36 -22.43 -12.13
C LEU A 370 -2.19 -23.05 -12.90
N ASP A 371 -2.27 -23.07 -14.24
CA ASP A 371 -1.21 -23.58 -15.10
C ASP A 371 0.10 -22.81 -14.85
N TYR A 372 0.03 -21.47 -14.78
CA TYR A 372 1.17 -20.64 -14.42
C TYR A 372 1.73 -20.96 -13.02
N ALA A 373 0.86 -21.21 -12.04
CA ALA A 373 1.27 -21.52 -10.67
C ALA A 373 1.95 -22.90 -10.56
N CYS A 374 1.54 -23.87 -11.37
CA CYS A 374 2.09 -25.23 -11.41
C CYS A 374 3.43 -25.33 -12.18
N ASP A 375 3.55 -24.66 -13.34
CA ASP A 375 4.71 -24.81 -14.25
C ASP A 375 5.99 -24.12 -13.76
N VAL A 376 5.87 -23.08 -12.94
CA VAL A 376 7.00 -22.21 -12.60
C VAL A 376 7.53 -22.52 -11.20
N LEU A 377 8.26 -23.63 -11.08
CA LEU A 377 9.18 -24.01 -9.98
C LEU A 377 8.98 -23.23 -8.67
N ALA A 378 7.89 -23.58 -8.00
CA ALA A 378 7.51 -23.27 -6.62
C ALA A 378 7.33 -21.77 -6.27
N ILE A 379 6.08 -21.29 -6.36
CA ILE A 379 5.61 -20.17 -5.51
C ILE A 379 5.89 -20.48 -4.03
N PHE A 380 5.77 -21.75 -3.66
CA PHE A 380 5.94 -22.30 -2.33
C PHE A 380 7.11 -23.28 -2.35
N GLU A 381 8.17 -22.97 -1.61
CA GLU A 381 9.30 -23.87 -1.46
C GLU A 381 9.11 -24.73 -0.22
N ILE A 382 8.94 -26.03 -0.43
CA ILE A 382 8.66 -27.01 0.63
C ILE A 382 9.86 -27.93 0.74
N ASP A 383 10.51 -27.94 1.90
CA ASP A 383 11.59 -28.89 2.17
C ASP A 383 10.98 -30.27 2.36
N ARG A 384 11.51 -31.29 1.68
CA ARG A 384 11.12 -32.67 1.96
C ARG A 384 11.51 -33.00 3.40
N GLU A 385 10.62 -33.64 4.13
CA GLU A 385 11.01 -34.22 5.42
C GLU A 385 12.26 -35.07 5.23
N SER A 386 13.28 -34.81 6.05
CA SER A 386 14.39 -35.73 6.17
C SER A 386 13.81 -36.98 6.82
N THR A 387 13.55 -38.04 6.04
CA THR A 387 13.22 -39.35 6.62
C THR A 387 14.30 -39.67 7.67
N PRO A 388 13.94 -39.93 8.93
CA PRO A 388 14.92 -40.22 9.99
C PRO A 388 15.75 -41.48 9.70
#